data_AF-A0A5B7X5K3-F1
#
_entry.id   AF-A0A5B7X5K3-F1
#
_cell.length_a   1.000
_cell.length_b   1.000
_cell.length_c   1.000
_cell.angle_alpha   90.00
_cell.angle_beta   90.00
_cell.angle_gamma   90.00
#
_symmetry.space_group_name_H-M   'P 1'
#
loop_
_entity.id
_entity.type
_entity.pdbx_description
1 polymer ?
#
loop_
_entity_poly.entity_id
_entity_poly.type
_entity_poly.pdbx_seq_one_letter_code
_entity_poly.pdbx_strand_id
1 'polypeptide(L)'
;MEERRISYFKNCRAKTPEIVTIEAALHWIKTGSSKDAIEKIREANDQQTKDLFKQDLPAVTFGGLFEDRSGLLEASGLACLDFDKVENLNELSERLKASEYIYSFWISPSGNGIKALVKIPVVKDKEEYQEYYRAILKHFKDLQPDIATKDINRLCFESYDPYLYVQEEAIVFKEKLKVKPKEKTVLEPASNLPEGKVIDRIISWWVKKFPFAQGNRNNSLFVLACALSNFGISKATTEDLFYSFEDKDFPYNEIKQIIDSAYKKADFNSQSFPQ
;
A
#
# COMPACT_ATOMS: atom_id res chain seq x y z
N MET A 1 21.79 -6.62 -20.99
CA MET A 1 20.60 -6.85 -20.16
C MET A 1 19.53 -5.89 -20.65
N GLU A 2 18.28 -6.34 -20.74
CA GLU A 2 17.18 -5.47 -21.17
C GLU A 2 16.99 -4.37 -20.13
N GLU A 3 17.04 -3.11 -20.56
CA GLU A 3 17.03 -1.94 -19.68
C GLU A 3 15.62 -1.75 -19.11
N ARG A 4 15.44 -2.00 -17.81
CA ARG A 4 14.11 -2.03 -17.19
C ARG A 4 13.69 -0.63 -16.78
N ARG A 5 12.51 -0.22 -17.26
CA ARG A 5 11.97 1.13 -17.08
C ARG A 5 10.94 1.20 -15.97
N ILE A 6 10.90 2.33 -15.27
CA ILE A 6 9.94 2.63 -14.21
C ILE A 6 9.48 4.08 -14.30
N SER A 7 8.31 4.36 -13.74
CA SER A 7 7.84 5.74 -13.58
C SER A 7 8.56 6.44 -12.43
N TYR A 8 9.07 7.64 -12.71
CA TYR A 8 9.60 8.59 -11.75
C TYR A 8 8.68 9.80 -11.65
N PHE A 9 8.48 10.30 -10.44
CA PHE A 9 7.64 11.45 -10.15
C PHE A 9 8.46 12.45 -9.36
N LYS A 10 8.39 13.72 -9.77
CA LYS A 10 9.05 14.83 -9.06
C LYS A 10 8.66 14.89 -7.59
N ASN A 11 7.43 14.50 -7.24
CA ASN A 11 6.96 14.33 -5.87
C ASN A 11 5.63 13.57 -5.78
N CYS A 12 5.12 13.35 -4.56
CA CYS A 12 3.85 12.65 -4.35
C CYS A 12 2.60 13.43 -4.78
N ARG A 13 2.71 14.61 -5.37
CA ARG A 13 1.59 15.37 -5.97
C ARG A 13 1.63 15.35 -7.51
N ALA A 14 2.75 14.99 -8.12
CA ALA A 14 2.90 14.90 -9.57
C ALA A 14 2.03 13.78 -10.16
N LYS A 15 1.26 14.09 -11.22
CA LYS A 15 0.38 13.12 -11.89
C LYS A 15 1.04 12.45 -13.08
N THR A 16 1.88 13.18 -13.79
CA THR A 16 2.60 12.70 -14.97
C THR A 16 3.97 12.18 -14.55
N PRO A 17 4.34 10.95 -14.91
CA PRO A 17 5.66 10.42 -14.66
C PRO A 17 6.66 10.82 -15.75
N GLU A 18 7.92 10.89 -15.37
CA GLU A 18 9.05 10.77 -16.27
C GLU A 18 9.50 9.29 -16.32
N ILE A 19 10.15 8.90 -17.41
CA ILE A 19 10.63 7.53 -17.60
C ILE A 19 12.10 7.47 -17.21
N VAL A 20 12.43 6.59 -16.28
CA VAL A 20 13.80 6.34 -15.83
C VAL A 20 14.07 4.84 -15.75
N THR A 21 15.33 4.46 -15.55
CA THR A 21 15.72 3.07 -15.36
C THR A 21 15.82 2.72 -13.88
N ILE A 22 15.74 1.42 -13.56
CA ILE A 22 15.94 0.94 -12.18
C ILE A 22 17.36 1.31 -11.70
N GLU A 23 18.35 1.15 -12.55
CA GLU A 23 19.76 1.43 -12.27
C GLU A 23 19.97 2.92 -11.98
N ALA A 24 19.32 3.82 -12.71
CA ALA A 24 19.37 5.25 -12.44
C ALA A 24 18.76 5.59 -11.07
N ALA A 25 17.59 5.03 -10.74
CA ALA A 25 16.96 5.25 -9.45
C ALA A 25 17.82 4.74 -8.28
N LEU A 26 18.40 3.53 -8.40
CA LEU A 26 19.32 2.99 -7.39
C LEU A 26 20.60 3.82 -7.28
N HIS A 27 21.12 4.31 -8.42
CA HIS A 27 22.28 5.21 -8.44
C HIS A 27 22.00 6.49 -7.66
N TRP A 28 20.87 7.15 -7.90
CA TRP A 28 20.50 8.38 -7.18
C TRP A 28 20.33 8.18 -5.68
N ILE A 29 19.74 7.06 -5.26
CA ILE A 29 19.64 6.70 -3.84
C ILE A 29 21.03 6.52 -3.23
N LYS A 30 21.96 5.87 -3.96
CA LYS A 30 23.31 5.60 -3.47
C LYS A 30 24.19 6.86 -3.42
N THR A 31 24.14 7.71 -4.44
CA THR A 31 24.97 8.92 -4.53
C THR A 31 24.36 10.11 -3.78
N GLY A 32 23.06 10.06 -3.50
CA GLY A 32 22.37 11.07 -2.69
C GLY A 32 21.85 12.25 -3.48
N SER A 33 21.13 12.02 -4.59
CA SER A 33 20.43 13.09 -5.33
C SER A 33 19.48 13.90 -4.43
N SER A 34 18.87 13.26 -3.43
CA SER A 34 18.02 13.89 -2.42
C SER A 34 18.69 14.04 -1.03
N LYS A 35 20.02 13.95 -0.92
CA LYS A 35 20.74 13.88 0.38
C LYS A 35 20.31 14.96 1.38
N ASP A 36 20.37 16.23 0.98
CA ASP A 36 20.04 17.36 1.88
C ASP A 36 18.59 17.30 2.38
N ALA A 37 17.65 16.86 1.54
CA ALA A 37 16.26 16.69 1.92
C ALA A 37 16.08 15.52 2.91
N ILE A 38 16.82 14.43 2.69
CA ILE A 38 16.80 13.25 3.56
C ILE A 38 17.42 13.56 4.93
N GLU A 39 18.52 14.30 4.98
CA GLU A 39 19.13 14.73 6.26
C GLU A 39 18.14 15.57 7.08
N LYS A 40 17.46 16.54 6.44
CA LYS A 40 16.39 17.33 7.09
C LYS A 40 15.24 16.47 7.62
N ILE A 41 14.84 15.43 6.88
CA ILE A 41 13.80 14.49 7.32
C ILE A 41 14.28 13.69 8.54
N ARG A 42 15.53 13.25 8.55
CA ARG A 42 16.08 12.46 9.65
C ARG A 42 16.28 13.29 10.92
N GLU A 43 16.61 14.57 10.77
CA GLU A 43 16.76 15.53 11.88
C GLU A 43 15.43 15.97 12.51
N ALA A 44 14.30 15.82 11.80
CA ALA A 44 12.99 16.22 12.34
C ALA A 44 12.60 15.39 13.59
N ASN A 45 12.06 16.06 14.60
CA ASN A 45 11.79 15.48 15.92
C ASN A 45 10.47 14.68 15.99
N ASP A 46 9.55 14.93 15.07
CA ASP A 46 8.20 14.34 15.10
C ASP A 46 7.78 13.77 13.75
N GLN A 47 6.87 12.80 13.79
CA GLN A 47 6.41 12.08 12.60
C GLN A 47 5.65 12.97 11.61
N GLN A 48 4.90 13.97 12.11
CA GLN A 48 4.10 14.85 11.28
C GLN A 48 5.00 15.73 10.39
N THR A 49 6.06 16.28 10.96
CA THR A 49 7.07 17.05 10.21
C THR A 49 7.80 16.17 9.20
N LYS A 50 8.17 14.94 9.58
CA LYS A 50 8.77 13.97 8.64
C LYS A 50 7.85 13.67 7.47
N ASP A 51 6.56 13.45 7.73
CA ASP A 51 5.56 13.18 6.70
C ASP A 51 5.35 14.36 5.78
N LEU A 52 5.38 15.59 6.31
CA LEU A 52 5.31 16.81 5.50
C LEU A 52 6.50 16.93 4.55
N PHE A 53 7.73 16.79 5.06
CA PHE A 53 8.95 16.91 4.24
C PHE A 53 9.06 15.80 3.19
N LYS A 54 8.63 14.57 3.51
CA LYS A 54 8.61 13.47 2.54
C LYS A 54 7.73 13.78 1.33
N GLN A 55 6.67 14.60 1.47
CA GLN A 55 5.80 14.92 0.33
C GLN A 55 6.50 15.70 -0.77
N ASP A 56 7.64 16.33 -0.49
CA ASP A 56 8.42 17.09 -1.46
C ASP A 56 9.56 16.27 -2.08
N LEU A 57 9.82 15.06 -1.58
CA LEU A 57 10.79 14.14 -2.18
C LEU A 57 10.28 13.60 -3.52
N PRO A 58 11.19 13.38 -4.49
CA PRO A 58 10.90 12.53 -5.62
C PRO A 58 10.46 11.13 -5.21
N ALA A 59 9.73 10.46 -6.08
CA ALA A 59 9.28 9.10 -5.84
C ALA A 59 9.26 8.28 -7.13
N VAL A 60 9.50 6.98 -7.01
CA VAL A 60 9.41 6.03 -8.11
C VAL A 60 8.35 4.97 -7.86
N THR A 61 7.83 4.36 -8.91
CA THR A 61 7.04 3.12 -8.80
C THR A 61 7.86 1.94 -9.29
N PHE A 62 8.56 1.28 -8.37
CA PHE A 62 9.42 0.14 -8.72
C PHE A 62 8.67 -1.02 -9.37
N GLY A 63 7.34 -1.11 -9.23
CA GLY A 63 6.54 -2.15 -9.88
C GLY A 63 6.40 -1.99 -11.39
N GLY A 64 6.68 -0.82 -11.97
CA GLY A 64 6.59 -0.64 -13.42
C GLY A 64 6.47 0.80 -13.91
N LEU A 65 6.25 0.89 -15.21
CA LEU A 65 5.89 2.09 -15.95
C LEU A 65 4.37 2.25 -16.00
N PHE A 66 3.91 3.46 -15.77
CA PHE A 66 2.50 3.83 -15.75
C PHE A 66 2.25 5.05 -16.65
N GLU A 67 1.06 5.12 -17.24
CA GLU A 67 0.59 6.28 -18.01
C GLU A 67 0.40 7.50 -17.08
N ASP A 68 -0.18 7.24 -15.92
CA ASP A 68 -0.39 8.18 -14.84
C ASP A 68 -0.02 7.51 -13.50
N ARG A 69 -0.89 7.58 -12.48
CA ARG A 69 -0.72 6.84 -11.22
C ARG A 69 -1.38 5.47 -11.21
N SER A 70 -2.05 5.05 -12.27
CA SER A 70 -3.01 3.95 -12.22
C SER A 70 -2.98 3.04 -13.45
N GLY A 71 -2.75 3.55 -14.65
CA GLY A 71 -2.68 2.75 -15.88
C GLY A 71 -1.32 2.07 -16.03
N LEU A 72 -1.21 0.78 -15.69
CA LEU A 72 0.03 0.00 -15.88
C LEU A 72 0.30 -0.15 -17.39
N LEU A 73 1.45 0.34 -17.85
CA LEU A 73 1.91 0.18 -19.22
C LEU A 73 2.85 -1.01 -19.36
N GLU A 74 3.79 -1.15 -18.43
CA GLU A 74 4.80 -2.21 -18.44
C GLU A 74 5.21 -2.53 -17.00
N ALA A 75 5.18 -3.80 -16.61
CA ALA A 75 5.68 -4.22 -15.31
C ALA A 75 7.21 -4.37 -15.35
N SER A 76 7.89 -3.91 -14.29
CA SER A 76 9.36 -3.94 -14.22
C SER A 76 9.94 -5.33 -13.90
N GLY A 77 9.10 -6.26 -13.43
CA GLY A 77 9.56 -7.52 -12.83
C GLY A 77 10.21 -7.35 -11.45
N LEU A 78 9.85 -6.30 -10.71
CA LEU A 78 10.25 -6.11 -9.31
C LEU A 78 9.03 -5.91 -8.39
N ALA A 79 9.15 -6.40 -7.16
CA ALA A 79 8.29 -6.07 -6.04
C ALA A 79 9.08 -5.28 -5.00
N CYS A 80 8.51 -4.17 -4.51
CA CYS A 80 9.13 -3.34 -3.47
C CYS A 80 8.51 -3.63 -2.11
N LEU A 81 9.32 -4.14 -1.19
CA LEU A 81 8.99 -4.37 0.21
C LEU A 81 9.34 -3.14 1.05
N ASP A 82 8.57 -2.92 2.10
CA ASP A 82 8.79 -1.86 3.08
C ASP A 82 8.84 -2.46 4.48
N PHE A 83 9.86 -2.08 5.25
CA PHE A 83 10.05 -2.47 6.63
C PHE A 83 10.14 -1.20 7.46
N ASP A 84 9.02 -0.83 8.10
CA ASP A 84 8.93 0.37 8.91
C ASP A 84 9.26 0.10 10.37
N LYS A 85 9.87 1.09 11.04
CA LYS A 85 10.17 1.07 12.49
C LYS A 85 10.99 -0.17 12.90
N VAL A 86 12.02 -0.47 12.12
CA VAL A 86 12.91 -1.61 12.35
C VAL A 86 13.74 -1.35 13.62
N GLU A 87 13.64 -2.25 14.60
CA GLU A 87 14.38 -2.14 15.87
C GLU A 87 15.89 -2.25 15.68
N ASN A 88 16.32 -3.18 14.82
CA ASN A 88 17.73 -3.44 14.54
C ASN A 88 17.98 -3.50 13.03
N LEU A 89 18.36 -2.35 12.45
CA LEU A 89 18.64 -2.23 11.01
C LEU A 89 19.77 -3.14 10.55
N ASN A 90 20.80 -3.35 11.39
CA ASN A 90 21.93 -4.21 11.04
C ASN A 90 21.51 -5.67 10.95
N GLU A 91 20.75 -6.16 11.94
CA GLU A 91 20.25 -7.54 11.93
C GLU A 91 19.34 -7.81 10.73
N LEU A 92 18.39 -6.90 10.46
CA LEU A 92 17.53 -7.05 9.29
C LEU A 92 18.33 -7.00 7.98
N SER A 93 19.33 -6.11 7.89
CA SER A 93 20.21 -6.03 6.71
C SER A 93 20.96 -7.33 6.46
N GLU A 94 21.50 -7.97 7.50
CA GLU A 94 22.20 -9.26 7.35
C GLU A 94 21.24 -10.38 6.93
N ARG A 95 20.02 -10.40 7.47
CA ARG A 95 18.98 -11.37 7.06
C ARG A 95 18.53 -11.16 5.62
N LEU A 96 18.42 -9.91 5.17
CA LEU A 96 18.10 -9.58 3.77
C LEU A 96 19.24 -9.96 2.82
N LYS A 97 20.51 -9.69 3.19
CA LYS A 97 21.68 -10.11 2.40
C LYS A 97 21.78 -11.64 2.25
N ALA A 98 21.38 -12.39 3.28
CA ALA A 98 21.39 -13.85 3.26
C ALA A 98 20.31 -14.46 2.36
N SER A 99 19.29 -13.68 1.96
CA SER A 99 18.23 -14.16 1.07
C SER A 99 18.68 -14.14 -0.40
N GLU A 100 18.49 -15.26 -1.08
CA GLU A 100 18.75 -15.38 -2.52
C GLU A 100 17.78 -14.56 -3.40
N TYR A 101 16.64 -14.12 -2.84
CA TYR A 101 15.59 -13.39 -3.59
C TYR A 101 15.73 -11.86 -3.54
N ILE A 102 16.54 -11.34 -2.61
CA ILE A 102 16.72 -9.89 -2.45
C ILE A 102 17.68 -9.37 -3.51
N TYR A 103 17.15 -8.54 -4.41
CA TYR A 103 17.92 -7.88 -5.46
C TYR A 103 18.65 -6.65 -4.93
N SER A 104 17.98 -5.82 -4.14
CA SER A 104 18.60 -4.62 -3.57
C SER A 104 17.85 -4.21 -2.31
N PHE A 105 18.51 -3.50 -1.40
CA PHE A 105 17.85 -2.84 -0.28
C PHE A 105 18.65 -1.63 0.19
N TRP A 106 17.95 -0.70 0.85
CA TRP A 106 18.53 0.53 1.37
C TRP A 106 17.75 1.04 2.58
N ILE A 107 18.39 1.90 3.38
CA ILE A 107 17.75 2.60 4.48
C ILE A 107 16.67 3.56 3.96
N SER A 108 15.48 3.51 4.56
CA SER A 108 14.32 4.33 4.18
C SER A 108 14.55 5.83 4.45
N PRO A 109 13.73 6.74 3.87
CA PRO A 109 13.92 8.18 4.03
C PRO A 109 13.98 8.64 5.50
N SER A 110 13.10 8.09 6.33
CA SER A 110 13.03 8.41 7.78
C SER A 110 14.24 7.92 8.59
N GLY A 111 15.09 7.05 8.02
CA GLY A 111 16.29 6.52 8.68
C GLY A 111 16.06 5.37 9.66
N ASN A 112 14.81 4.94 9.88
CA ASN A 112 14.41 3.93 10.86
C ASN A 112 13.70 2.71 10.23
N GLY A 113 13.92 2.49 8.95
CA GLY A 113 13.35 1.37 8.20
C GLY A 113 14.21 0.98 7.02
N ILE A 114 13.82 -0.09 6.34
CA ILE A 114 14.50 -0.61 5.14
C ILE A 114 13.47 -0.75 4.02
N LYS A 115 13.86 -0.40 2.81
CA LYS A 115 13.13 -0.76 1.59
C LYS A 115 13.94 -1.79 0.83
N ALA A 116 13.26 -2.79 0.26
CA ALA A 116 13.93 -3.87 -0.46
C ALA A 116 13.21 -4.20 -1.77
N LEU A 117 13.97 -4.63 -2.77
CA LEU A 117 13.48 -5.06 -4.07
C LEU A 117 13.67 -6.56 -4.21
N VAL A 118 12.61 -7.25 -4.62
CA VAL A 118 12.59 -8.67 -4.95
C VAL A 118 12.32 -8.82 -6.44
N LYS A 119 13.10 -9.65 -7.14
CA LYS A 119 12.81 -9.97 -8.54
C LYS A 119 11.60 -10.89 -8.64
N ILE A 120 10.66 -10.54 -9.50
CA ILE A 120 9.50 -11.36 -9.86
C ILE A 120 9.41 -11.49 -11.38
N PRO A 121 8.65 -12.47 -11.92
CA PRO A 121 8.32 -12.48 -13.34
C PRO A 121 7.62 -11.18 -13.75
N VAL A 122 7.83 -10.75 -15.01
CA VAL A 122 7.07 -9.64 -15.59
C VAL A 122 5.60 -10.03 -15.62
N VAL A 123 4.79 -9.32 -14.83
CA VAL A 123 3.36 -9.60 -14.66
C VAL A 123 2.52 -8.90 -15.71
N LYS A 124 1.37 -9.48 -16.04
CA LYS A 124 0.45 -8.92 -17.04
C LYS A 124 -0.46 -7.81 -16.48
N ASP A 125 -0.78 -7.88 -15.18
CA ASP A 125 -1.77 -7.01 -14.54
C ASP A 125 -1.52 -6.87 -13.03
N LYS A 126 -2.34 -6.05 -12.38
CA LYS A 126 -2.23 -5.75 -10.94
C LYS A 126 -2.61 -6.95 -10.09
N GLU A 127 -3.55 -7.76 -10.56
CA GLU A 127 -4.05 -8.96 -9.89
C GLU A 127 -2.93 -10.00 -9.77
N GLU A 128 -2.21 -10.26 -10.87
CA GLU A 128 -1.05 -11.15 -10.89
C GLU A 128 0.09 -10.63 -10.00
N TYR A 129 0.36 -9.32 -10.02
CA TYR A 129 1.32 -8.72 -9.07
C TYR A 129 0.96 -9.04 -7.63
N GLN A 130 -0.31 -8.87 -7.24
CA GLN A 130 -0.75 -9.14 -5.88
C GLN A 130 -0.65 -10.63 -5.51
N GLU A 131 -0.76 -11.56 -6.46
CA GLU A 131 -0.53 -12.99 -6.20
C GLU A 131 0.93 -13.26 -5.80
N TYR A 132 1.90 -12.67 -6.50
CA TYR A 132 3.32 -12.74 -6.12
C TYR A 132 3.59 -12.00 -4.81
N TYR A 133 3.08 -10.77 -4.66
CA TYR A 133 3.31 -9.96 -3.46
C TYR A 133 2.83 -10.66 -2.20
N ARG A 134 1.66 -11.32 -2.23
CA ARG A 134 1.15 -12.11 -1.10
C ARG A 134 2.06 -13.30 -0.77
N ALA A 135 2.61 -13.97 -1.78
CA ALA A 135 3.54 -15.07 -1.57
C ALA A 135 4.87 -14.57 -0.95
N ILE A 136 5.37 -13.43 -1.41
CA ILE A 136 6.56 -12.78 -0.85
C ILE A 136 6.34 -12.38 0.61
N LEU A 137 5.22 -11.73 0.94
CA LEU A 137 4.87 -11.39 2.33
C LEU A 137 4.78 -12.64 3.22
N LYS A 138 4.30 -13.77 2.67
CA LYS A 138 4.26 -15.04 3.40
C LYS A 138 5.68 -15.61 3.61
N HIS A 139 6.54 -15.53 2.60
CA HIS A 139 7.91 -16.01 2.64
C HIS A 139 8.75 -15.24 3.68
N PHE A 140 8.66 -13.91 3.67
CA PHE A 140 9.39 -13.02 4.59
C PHE A 140 8.59 -12.65 5.85
N LYS A 141 7.58 -13.45 6.22
CA LYS A 141 6.67 -13.12 7.33
C LYS A 141 7.41 -12.90 8.65
N ASP A 142 8.47 -13.66 8.88
CA ASP A 142 9.36 -13.58 10.04
C ASP A 142 10.20 -12.30 10.09
N LEU A 143 10.33 -11.58 8.95
CA LEU A 143 10.94 -10.25 8.86
C LEU A 143 9.94 -9.11 9.04
N GLN A 144 8.64 -9.43 9.15
CA GLN A 144 7.55 -8.47 9.37
C GLN A 144 7.49 -7.28 8.38
N PRO A 145 7.49 -7.52 7.05
CA PRO A 145 7.25 -6.46 6.07
C PRO A 145 5.86 -5.84 6.23
N ASP A 146 5.71 -4.56 5.87
CA ASP A 146 4.40 -3.88 5.86
C ASP A 146 3.47 -4.54 4.83
N ILE A 147 2.40 -5.15 5.33
CA ILE A 147 1.40 -5.85 4.52
C ILE A 147 0.54 -4.89 3.65
N ALA A 148 0.54 -3.59 3.95
CA ALA A 148 -0.28 -2.60 3.26
C ALA A 148 0.34 -2.08 1.94
N THR A 149 1.55 -2.54 1.58
CA THR A 149 2.33 -2.04 0.43
C THR A 149 2.14 -2.84 -0.87
N LYS A 150 1.06 -3.61 -0.96
CA LYS A 150 0.77 -4.57 -2.05
C LYS A 150 0.47 -4.00 -3.44
N ASP A 151 0.43 -2.68 -3.58
CA ASP A 151 0.02 -2.04 -4.83
C ASP A 151 1.22 -1.87 -5.77
N ILE A 152 1.11 -2.35 -7.02
CA ILE A 152 2.20 -2.27 -8.01
C ILE A 152 2.62 -0.84 -8.36
N ASN A 153 1.68 0.11 -8.26
CA ASN A 153 1.87 1.55 -8.46
C ASN A 153 2.22 2.29 -7.16
N ARG A 154 2.62 1.58 -6.09
CA ARG A 154 2.97 2.21 -4.81
C ARG A 154 4.19 3.12 -5.01
N LEU A 155 4.03 4.39 -4.63
CA LEU A 155 5.13 5.33 -4.60
C LEU A 155 6.15 4.92 -3.55
N CYS A 156 7.41 4.88 -3.97
CA CYS A 156 8.58 4.73 -3.14
C CYS A 156 9.35 6.05 -3.19
N PHE A 157 9.30 6.82 -2.10
CA PHE A 157 10.07 8.05 -1.98
C PHE A 157 11.56 7.76 -2.11
N GLU A 158 12.25 8.59 -2.90
CA GLU A 158 13.70 8.55 -3.01
C GLU A 158 14.32 8.70 -1.63
N SER A 159 15.37 7.92 -1.38
CA SER A 159 16.11 7.95 -0.11
C SER A 159 17.56 8.36 -0.37
N TYR A 160 18.37 8.35 0.69
CA TYR A 160 19.81 8.42 0.58
C TYR A 160 20.46 7.35 1.46
N ASP A 161 21.22 6.48 0.82
CA ASP A 161 21.99 5.43 1.47
C ASP A 161 23.26 5.09 0.67
N PRO A 162 24.45 5.59 1.06
CA PRO A 162 25.70 5.27 0.38
C PRO A 162 26.09 3.79 0.48
N TYR A 163 25.48 3.04 1.42
CA TYR A 163 25.71 1.61 1.64
C TYR A 163 24.60 0.73 1.03
N LEU A 164 23.77 1.29 0.14
CA LEU A 164 22.77 0.54 -0.63
C LEU A 164 23.38 -0.75 -1.18
N TYR A 165 22.72 -1.86 -0.90
CA TYR A 165 23.13 -3.20 -1.32
C TYR A 165 22.50 -3.57 -2.66
N VAL A 166 23.25 -4.23 -3.55
CA VAL A 166 22.74 -4.81 -4.80
C VAL A 166 23.33 -6.20 -4.97
N GLN A 167 22.49 -7.17 -5.33
CA GLN A 167 22.84 -8.54 -5.69
C GLN A 167 22.32 -8.83 -7.10
N GLU A 168 23.17 -8.65 -8.10
CA GLU A 168 22.80 -8.83 -9.50
C GLU A 168 22.36 -10.28 -9.80
N GLU A 169 22.89 -11.26 -9.07
CA GLU A 169 22.57 -12.67 -9.24
C GLU A 169 21.34 -13.13 -8.42
N ALA A 170 20.57 -12.20 -7.84
CA ALA A 170 19.38 -12.54 -7.09
C ALA A 170 18.39 -13.36 -7.94
N ILE A 171 17.83 -14.41 -7.34
CA ILE A 171 16.91 -15.34 -7.98
C ILE A 171 15.53 -14.70 -8.13
N VAL A 172 14.89 -14.97 -9.26
CA VAL A 172 13.48 -14.57 -9.49
C VAL A 172 12.56 -15.39 -8.60
N PHE A 173 11.78 -14.73 -7.76
CA PHE A 173 10.76 -15.34 -6.91
C PHE A 173 9.55 -15.76 -7.77
N LYS A 174 9.28 -17.07 -7.85
CA LYS A 174 8.29 -17.66 -8.79
C LYS A 174 6.98 -18.13 -8.14
N GLU A 175 6.90 -18.14 -6.82
CA GLU A 175 5.70 -18.63 -6.13
C GLU A 175 4.57 -17.60 -6.18
N LYS A 176 3.32 -18.09 -6.29
CA LYS A 176 2.10 -17.28 -6.27
C LYS A 176 1.17 -17.74 -5.17
N LEU A 177 0.51 -16.79 -4.51
CA LEU A 177 -0.54 -17.08 -3.54
C LEU A 177 -1.86 -16.46 -3.99
N LYS A 178 -2.76 -17.32 -4.49
CA LYS A 178 -4.13 -16.94 -4.85
C LYS A 178 -5.02 -16.91 -3.62
N VAL A 179 -5.82 -15.85 -3.49
CA VAL A 179 -6.89 -15.82 -2.50
C VAL A 179 -8.07 -16.59 -3.10
N LYS A 180 -8.47 -17.70 -2.47
CA LYS A 180 -9.74 -18.34 -2.83
C LYS A 180 -10.86 -17.34 -2.54
N PRO A 181 -11.76 -17.05 -3.50
CA PRO A 181 -12.96 -16.31 -3.16
C PRO A 181 -13.66 -17.07 -2.03
N LYS A 182 -13.98 -16.39 -0.93
CA LYS A 182 -14.90 -16.96 0.06
C LYS A 182 -16.17 -17.30 -0.72
N GLU A 183 -16.60 -18.55 -0.67
CA GLU A 183 -17.89 -18.94 -1.22
C GLU A 183 -18.93 -17.98 -0.66
N LYS A 184 -19.61 -17.26 -1.57
CA LYS A 184 -20.70 -16.38 -1.21
C LYS A 184 -21.79 -17.28 -0.65
N THR A 185 -21.92 -17.37 0.67
CA THR A 185 -23.16 -17.86 1.27
C THR A 185 -24.24 -16.87 0.89
N VAL A 186 -24.95 -17.16 -0.19
CA VAL A 186 -26.21 -16.52 -0.56
C VAL A 186 -27.18 -16.92 0.54
N LEU A 187 -27.28 -16.11 1.58
CA LEU A 187 -28.33 -16.24 2.58
C LEU A 187 -29.48 -15.33 2.13
N GLU A 188 -30.70 -15.84 2.22
CA GLU A 188 -31.88 -15.09 1.82
C GLU A 188 -31.95 -13.73 2.54
N PRO A 189 -32.32 -12.65 1.82
CA PRO A 189 -32.44 -11.33 2.42
C PRO A 189 -33.71 -11.28 3.27
N ALA A 190 -33.59 -11.59 4.56
CA ALA A 190 -34.57 -11.20 5.56
C ALA A 190 -33.96 -11.22 6.97
N SER A 191 -33.14 -10.23 7.32
CA SER A 191 -33.09 -9.85 8.72
C SER A 191 -34.31 -8.97 9.00
N ASN A 192 -35.29 -9.46 9.78
CA ASN A 192 -36.42 -8.66 10.32
C ASN A 192 -35.95 -7.59 11.35
N LEU A 193 -34.69 -7.18 11.29
CA LEU A 193 -34.13 -6.19 12.19
C LEU A 193 -34.41 -4.78 11.63
N PRO A 194 -34.82 -3.83 12.49
CA PRO A 194 -34.86 -2.43 12.10
C PRO A 194 -33.48 -1.96 11.61
N GLU A 195 -33.47 -1.07 10.63
CA GLU A 195 -32.25 -0.53 10.01
C GLU A 195 -31.21 -0.05 11.05
N GLY A 196 -31.65 0.69 12.07
CA GLY A 196 -30.76 1.15 13.16
C GLY A 196 -30.06 0.01 13.92
N LYS A 197 -30.72 -1.14 14.11
CA LYS A 197 -30.11 -2.31 14.78
C LYS A 197 -29.10 -3.01 13.89
N VAL A 198 -29.30 -2.97 12.57
CA VAL A 198 -28.32 -3.46 11.60
C VAL A 198 -27.07 -2.58 11.66
N ILE A 199 -27.25 -1.26 11.61
CA ILE A 199 -26.18 -0.27 11.72
C ILE A 199 -25.39 -0.44 13.03
N ASP A 200 -26.07 -0.51 14.18
CA ASP A 200 -25.43 -0.68 15.50
C ASP A 200 -24.51 -1.91 15.56
N ARG A 201 -24.97 -3.04 15.02
CA ARG A 201 -24.20 -4.30 14.99
C ARG A 201 -22.98 -4.18 14.09
N ILE A 202 -23.14 -3.59 12.91
CA ILE A 202 -22.04 -3.39 11.96
C ILE A 202 -20.99 -2.45 12.58
N ILE A 203 -21.40 -1.31 13.15
CA ILE A 203 -20.50 -0.38 13.84
C ILE A 203 -19.78 -1.08 14.99
N SER A 204 -20.49 -1.85 15.81
CA SER A 204 -19.89 -2.60 16.93
C SER A 204 -18.83 -3.61 16.46
N TRP A 205 -19.06 -4.29 15.34
CA TRP A 205 -18.06 -5.17 14.71
C TRP A 205 -16.89 -4.38 14.15
N TRP A 206 -17.17 -3.27 13.48
CA TRP A 206 -16.18 -2.42 12.83
C TRP A 206 -15.21 -1.82 13.85
N VAL A 207 -15.71 -1.20 14.92
CA VAL A 207 -14.89 -0.62 16.00
C VAL A 207 -13.91 -1.66 16.57
N LYS A 208 -14.33 -2.92 16.69
CA LYS A 208 -13.49 -4.01 17.25
C LYS A 208 -12.42 -4.51 16.28
N LYS A 209 -12.61 -4.37 14.97
CA LYS A 209 -11.78 -5.05 13.94
C LYS A 209 -11.01 -4.09 13.04
N PHE A 210 -11.47 -2.85 12.89
CA PHE A 210 -10.92 -1.87 11.97
C PHE A 210 -10.76 -0.52 12.68
N PRO A 211 -9.66 -0.32 13.43
CA PRO A 211 -9.42 0.93 14.12
C PRO A 211 -9.44 2.14 13.17
N PHE A 212 -10.23 3.15 13.53
CA PHE A 212 -10.24 4.45 12.86
C PHE A 212 -9.11 5.30 13.44
N ALA A 213 -7.92 5.20 12.84
CA ALA A 213 -6.73 5.91 13.26
C ALA A 213 -6.08 6.63 12.07
N GLN A 214 -5.36 7.72 12.35
CA GLN A 214 -4.62 8.49 11.35
C GLN A 214 -3.71 7.56 10.51
N GLY A 215 -3.77 7.68 9.19
CA GLY A 215 -3.06 6.78 8.25
C GLY A 215 -3.86 5.54 7.80
N ASN A 216 -4.90 5.12 8.53
CA ASN A 216 -5.79 4.00 8.16
C ASN A 216 -7.27 4.40 8.03
N ARG A 217 -7.63 5.68 8.24
CA ARG A 217 -9.01 6.21 8.18
C ARG A 217 -9.75 5.79 6.90
N ASN A 218 -9.11 5.95 5.73
CA ASN A 218 -9.74 5.68 4.44
C ASN A 218 -10.11 4.21 4.27
N ASN A 219 -9.16 3.31 4.56
CA ASN A 219 -9.38 1.88 4.49
C ASN A 219 -10.41 1.42 5.54
N SER A 220 -10.36 1.99 6.74
CA SER A 220 -11.32 1.69 7.81
C SER A 220 -12.76 2.06 7.41
N LEU A 221 -12.99 3.28 6.90
CA LEU A 221 -14.30 3.71 6.43
C LEU A 221 -14.76 2.98 5.17
N PHE A 222 -13.84 2.62 4.28
CA PHE A 222 -14.16 1.79 3.11
C PHE A 222 -14.75 0.44 3.53
N VAL A 223 -14.14 -0.22 4.52
CA VAL A 223 -14.65 -1.49 5.05
C VAL A 223 -16.03 -1.31 5.69
N LEU A 224 -16.24 -0.24 6.47
CA LEU A 224 -17.54 0.07 7.06
C LEU A 224 -18.61 0.30 5.99
N ALA A 225 -18.33 1.10 4.97
CA ALA A 225 -19.26 1.40 3.88
C ALA A 225 -19.60 0.15 3.05
N CYS A 226 -18.62 -0.73 2.78
CA CYS A 226 -18.89 -2.02 2.14
C CYS A 226 -19.80 -2.91 3.00
N ALA A 227 -19.56 -2.98 4.32
CA ALA A 227 -20.40 -3.76 5.21
C ALA A 227 -21.83 -3.21 5.26
N LEU A 228 -22.01 -1.90 5.42
CA LEU A 228 -23.32 -1.24 5.39
C LEU A 228 -24.06 -1.55 4.07
N SER A 229 -23.39 -1.41 2.93
CA SER A 229 -23.95 -1.73 1.61
C SER A 229 -24.35 -3.21 1.48
N ASN A 230 -23.49 -4.13 1.91
CA ASN A 230 -23.77 -5.57 1.85
C ASN A 230 -24.98 -5.97 2.69
N PHE A 231 -25.25 -5.27 3.79
CA PHE A 231 -26.43 -5.48 4.65
C PHE A 231 -27.64 -4.61 4.27
N GLY A 232 -27.62 -3.99 3.08
CA GLY A 232 -28.77 -3.29 2.50
C GLY A 232 -28.97 -1.85 2.97
N ILE A 233 -28.02 -1.27 3.72
CA ILE A 233 -28.09 0.14 4.13
C ILE A 233 -27.88 1.03 2.91
N SER A 234 -28.78 1.98 2.69
CA SER A 234 -28.72 2.86 1.53
C SER A 234 -27.46 3.74 1.54
N LYS A 235 -27.00 4.14 0.35
CA LYS A 235 -25.87 5.05 0.23
C LYS A 235 -26.14 6.39 0.92
N ALA A 236 -27.37 6.90 0.83
CA ALA A 236 -27.78 8.14 1.49
C ALA A 236 -27.67 8.03 3.02
N THR A 237 -28.19 6.95 3.61
CA THR A 237 -28.02 6.67 5.05
C THR A 237 -26.54 6.61 5.44
N THR A 238 -25.70 5.95 4.63
CA THR A 238 -24.26 5.87 4.91
C THR A 238 -23.57 7.24 4.81
N GLU A 239 -23.94 8.07 3.85
CA GLU A 239 -23.48 9.47 3.74
C GLU A 239 -23.84 10.26 5.02
N ASP A 240 -25.08 10.16 5.49
CA ASP A 240 -25.54 10.82 6.73
C ASP A 240 -24.77 10.34 7.97
N LEU A 241 -24.56 9.02 8.10
CA LEU A 241 -23.77 8.44 9.20
C LEU A 241 -22.32 8.96 9.18
N PHE A 242 -21.73 9.05 7.99
CA PHE A 242 -20.32 9.33 7.83
C PHE A 242 -19.98 10.82 7.96
N TYR A 243 -20.99 11.69 7.94
CA TYR A 243 -20.82 13.12 8.18
C TYR A 243 -20.09 13.40 9.52
N SER A 244 -20.32 12.55 10.52
CA SER A 244 -19.66 12.65 11.84
C SER A 244 -18.14 12.37 11.84
N PHE A 245 -17.58 11.80 10.76
CA PHE A 245 -16.15 11.54 10.63
C PHE A 245 -15.39 12.67 9.92
N GLU A 246 -16.08 13.73 9.47
CA GLU A 246 -15.42 14.89 8.88
C GLU A 246 -14.50 15.56 9.91
N ASP A 247 -13.27 15.81 9.49
CA ASP A 247 -12.27 16.50 10.28
C ASP A 247 -11.53 17.52 9.39
N LYS A 248 -10.83 18.47 10.00
CA LYS A 248 -10.07 19.52 9.32
C LYS A 248 -9.06 18.95 8.31
N ASP A 249 -8.47 17.79 8.63
CA ASP A 249 -7.51 17.08 7.77
C ASP A 249 -8.12 15.88 7.03
N PHE A 250 -9.45 15.72 7.09
CA PHE A 250 -10.19 14.65 6.44
C PHE A 250 -11.58 15.14 5.99
N PRO A 251 -11.63 15.94 4.91
CA PRO A 251 -12.84 16.65 4.50
C PRO A 251 -13.91 15.70 3.96
N TYR A 252 -15.18 16.08 4.09
CA TYR A 252 -16.30 15.23 3.69
C TYR A 252 -16.27 14.79 2.22
N ASN A 253 -15.70 15.59 1.31
CA ASN A 253 -15.53 15.20 -0.09
C ASN A 253 -14.64 13.96 -0.27
N GLU A 254 -13.61 13.78 0.55
CA GLU A 254 -12.77 12.57 0.54
C GLU A 254 -13.53 11.37 1.09
N ILE A 255 -14.29 11.57 2.16
CA ILE A 255 -15.20 10.57 2.74
C ILE A 255 -16.23 10.10 1.71
N LYS A 256 -16.82 11.03 0.96
CA LYS A 256 -17.78 10.71 -0.10
C LYS A 256 -17.18 9.84 -1.21
N GLN A 257 -15.94 10.11 -1.62
CA GLN A 257 -15.24 9.27 -2.60
C GLN A 257 -15.00 7.85 -2.08
N ILE A 258 -14.75 7.69 -0.77
CA ILE A 258 -14.64 6.37 -0.13
C ILE A 258 -15.97 5.62 -0.20
N ILE A 259 -17.09 6.29 0.14
CA ILE A 259 -18.45 5.72 0.06
C ILE A 259 -18.77 5.31 -1.39
N ASP A 260 -18.51 6.20 -2.37
CA ASP A 260 -18.70 5.93 -3.79
C ASP A 260 -17.95 4.68 -4.24
N SER A 261 -16.67 4.58 -3.87
CA SER A 261 -15.86 3.42 -4.22
C SER A 261 -16.36 2.14 -3.53
N ALA A 262 -16.86 2.24 -2.30
CA ALA A 262 -17.36 1.09 -1.55
C ALA A 262 -18.65 0.55 -2.17
N TYR A 263 -19.62 1.40 -2.47
CA TYR A 263 -20.90 1.00 -3.07
C TYR A 263 -20.77 0.54 -4.52
N LYS A 264 -19.71 0.94 -5.24
CA LYS A 264 -19.39 0.38 -6.56
C LYS A 264 -18.83 -1.04 -6.48
N LYS A 265 -18.18 -1.41 -5.36
CA LYS A 265 -17.49 -2.70 -5.18
C LYS A 265 -18.27 -3.70 -4.32
N ALA A 266 -19.15 -3.23 -3.45
CA ALA A 266 -19.96 -4.04 -2.57
C ALA A 266 -21.12 -4.71 -3.33
N ASP A 267 -21.55 -5.86 -2.82
CA ASP A 267 -22.73 -6.56 -3.34
C ASP A 267 -23.92 -6.11 -2.50
N PHE A 268 -24.65 -5.08 -2.95
CA PHE A 268 -25.72 -4.46 -2.17
C PHE A 268 -26.78 -5.48 -1.72
N ASN A 269 -27.13 -5.45 -0.43
CA ASN A 269 -28.12 -6.33 0.20
C ASN A 269 -27.86 -7.85 -0.01
N SER A 270 -26.59 -8.26 -0.05
CA SER A 270 -26.16 -9.64 -0.22
C SER A 270 -25.95 -10.42 1.08
N GLN A 271 -25.98 -9.75 2.23
CA GLN A 271 -25.67 -10.35 3.54
C GLN A 271 -26.81 -10.12 4.54
N SER A 272 -26.96 -11.08 5.45
CA SER A 272 -27.88 -11.01 6.59
C SER A 272 -27.18 -11.56 7.83
N PHE A 273 -27.65 -11.17 9.02
CA PHE A 273 -27.14 -11.78 10.25
C PHE A 273 -27.68 -13.20 10.37
N PRO A 274 -26.86 -14.16 10.86
CA PRO A 274 -27.37 -15.48 11.20
C PRO A 274 -28.53 -15.37 12.20
N GLN A 275 -29.53 -16.21 12.01
CA GLN A 275 -30.68 -16.35 12.92
C GLN A 275 -30.24 -16.89 14.28
#